data_AF-A0ABD5WBS6-F1
#
_entry.id   AF-A0ABD5WBS6-F1
#
_cell.length_a   1.000
_cell.length_b   1.000
_cell.length_c   1.000
_cell.angle_alpha   90.00
_cell.angle_beta   90.00
_cell.angle_gamma   90.00
#
_symmetry.space_group_name_H-M   'P 1'
#
loop_
_entity.id
_entity.type
_entity.pdbx_description
1 polymer ?
#
loop_
_entity_poly.entity_id
_entity_poly.type
_entity_poly.pdbx_seq_one_letter_code
_entity_poly.pdbx_strand_id
1 'polypeptide(L)' 'MPQLTARATGRDLLRCRRCGAEFPEGQATEDGWHYSCPEEECEATGIGEGLKRVD' A
#
# COMPACT_ATOMS: atom_id res chain seq x y z
N MET A 1 -14.47 6.93 22.63
CA MET A 1 -13.42 5.94 22.33
C MET A 1 -13.10 6.00 20.84
N PRO A 2 -12.07 6.71 20.39
CA PRO A 2 -11.60 6.57 19.02
C PRO A 2 -10.10 6.18 19.00
N GLN A 3 -9.58 5.87 17.82
CA GLN A 3 -8.17 5.58 17.46
C GLN A 3 -7.55 4.27 17.97
N LEU A 4 -8.04 3.16 17.43
CA LEU A 4 -7.25 1.95 17.18
C LEU A 4 -6.98 1.83 15.67
N THR A 5 -6.43 2.86 15.04
CA THR A 5 -5.84 2.69 13.70
C THR A 5 -4.48 2.06 13.89
N ALA A 6 -4.35 0.87 13.32
CA ALA A 6 -3.23 -0.04 13.38
C ALA A 6 -1.87 0.67 13.47
N ARG A 7 -1.04 0.21 14.42
CA ARG A 7 0.40 0.44 14.38
C ARG A 7 0.93 -0.20 13.10
N ALA A 8 0.93 0.54 12.00
CA ALA A 8 1.70 0.23 10.81
C ALA A 8 3.18 0.37 11.20
N THR A 9 3.74 -0.71 11.74
CA THR A 9 5.17 -0.83 11.91
C THR A 9 5.79 -0.68 10.52
N GLY A 10 6.62 0.34 10.32
CA GLY A 10 7.15 0.75 9.01
C GLY A 10 8.09 -0.24 8.31
N ARG A 11 7.92 -1.55 8.52
CA ARG A 11 8.63 -2.64 7.84
C ARG A 11 7.90 -3.12 6.58
N ASP A 12 6.66 -2.69 6.39
CA ASP A 12 5.81 -3.13 5.29
C ASP A 12 5.44 -1.91 4.42
N LEU A 13 6.42 -1.22 3.86
CA LEU A 13 6.19 -0.12 2.91
C LEU A 13 6.12 -0.67 1.47
N LEU A 14 5.14 -0.19 0.72
CA LEU A 14 4.94 -0.48 -0.70
C LEU A 14 5.16 0.78 -1.53
N ARG A 15 5.84 0.61 -2.66
CA ARG A 15 6.06 1.62 -3.68
C ARG A 15 5.34 1.25 -4.97
N CYS A 16 4.50 2.14 -5.46
CA CYS A 16 3.89 1.98 -6.77
C CYS A 16 4.93 2.17 -7.88
N ARG A 17 4.98 1.26 -8.84
CA ARG A 17 5.85 1.37 -10.03
C ARG A 17 5.30 2.29 -11.11
N ARG A 18 3.99 2.55 -11.11
CA ARG A 18 3.33 3.36 -12.15
C ARG A 18 3.38 4.85 -11.82
N CYS A 19 2.92 5.25 -10.63
CA CYS A 19 2.98 6.66 -10.19
C CYS A 19 4.23 6.99 -9.33
N GLY A 20 4.86 5.99 -8.72
CA GLY A 20 6.05 6.20 -7.88
C GLY A 20 5.74 6.44 -6.39
N ALA A 21 4.48 6.52 -5.98
CA ALA A 21 4.06 6.79 -4.60
C ALA A 21 4.52 5.69 -3.62
N GLU A 22 4.86 6.08 -2.39
CA GLU A 22 5.33 5.20 -1.33
C GLU A 22 4.37 5.28 -0.13
N PHE A 23 3.79 4.15 0.26
CA PHE A 23 2.75 4.07 1.27
C PHE A 23 2.85 2.75 2.04
N PRO A 24 2.36 2.69 3.29
CA PRO A 24 2.33 1.44 4.04
C PRO A 24 1.41 0.42 3.37
N GLU A 25 1.75 -0.85 3.52
CA GLU A 25 1.01 -1.99 2.97
C GLU A 25 -0.46 -1.94 3.41
N GLY A 26 -0.74 -1.54 4.65
CA GLY A 26 -2.12 -1.37 5.16
C GLY A 26 -2.90 -0.18 4.58
N GLN A 27 -2.29 0.71 3.80
CA GLN A 27 -3.03 1.68 2.96
C GLN A 27 -3.26 1.14 1.54
N ALA A 28 -2.41 0.23 1.10
CA ALA A 28 -2.57 -0.43 -0.20
C ALA A 28 -3.70 -1.46 -0.20
N THR A 29 -4.05 -1.96 0.98
CA THR A 29 -5.06 -2.99 1.17
C THR A 29 -5.88 -2.71 2.42
N GLU A 30 -7.19 -2.87 2.31
CA GLU A 30 -8.09 -2.85 3.47
C GLU A 30 -8.40 -4.28 3.96
N ASP A 31 -8.39 -5.25 3.04
CA ASP A 31 -8.74 -6.66 3.32
C ASP A 31 -7.52 -7.56 3.59
N GLY A 32 -6.31 -7.09 3.30
CA GLY A 32 -5.06 -7.87 3.42
C GLY A 32 -4.76 -8.78 2.22
N TRP A 33 -5.68 -8.90 1.25
CA TRP A 33 -5.51 -9.77 0.07
C TRP A 33 -5.33 -8.98 -1.24
N HIS A 34 -6.13 -7.94 -1.45
CA HIS A 34 -6.03 -7.08 -2.64
C HIS A 34 -5.15 -5.87 -2.36
N TYR A 35 -4.05 -5.78 -3.08
CA TYR A 35 -3.14 -4.64 -3.00
C TYR A 35 -3.32 -3.74 -4.21
N SER A 36 -3.76 -2.51 -3.98
CA SER A 36 -3.96 -1.46 -4.96
C SER A 36 -3.25 -0.20 -4.54
N CYS A 37 -2.81 0.59 -5.51
CA CYS A 37 -2.36 1.95 -5.23
C CYS A 37 -3.55 2.76 -4.69
N PRO A 38 -3.40 3.48 -3.56
CA PRO A 38 -4.46 4.34 -3.04
C PRO A 38 -4.69 5.60 -3.88
N GLU A 39 -3.84 5.85 -4.87
CA GLU A 39 -3.91 7.00 -5.76
C GLU A 39 -5.02 6.82 -6.80
N GLU A 40 -5.98 7.75 -6.84
CA GLU A 40 -7.13 7.72 -7.76
C GLU A 40 -6.70 7.80 -9.24
N GLU A 41 -5.57 8.46 -9.50
CA GLU A 41 -4.97 8.58 -10.84
C GLU A 41 -4.14 7.34 -11.23
N CYS A 42 -4.05 6.34 -10.35
CA CYS A 42 -3.19 5.18 -10.52
C CYS A 42 -3.89 3.86 -10.21
N GLU A 43 -4.23 3.13 -11.27
CA GLU A 43 -4.92 1.83 -11.19
C GLU A 43 -3.93 0.66 -10.96
N ALA A 44 -2.75 0.94 -10.41
CA ALA A 44 -1.73 -0.08 -10.23
C ALA A 44 -2.12 -1.05 -9.12
N THR A 45 -2.20 -2.34 -9.45
CA THR A 45 -2.59 -3.41 -8.54
C THR A 45 -1.56 -4.54 -8.54
N GLY A 46 -1.58 -5.34 -7.48
CA GLY A 46 -0.73 -6.52 -7.33
C GLY A 46 0.68 -6.19 -6.86
N ILE A 47 1.11 -6.89 -5.81
CA ILE A 47 2.52 -6.86 -5.36
C ILE A 47 3.37 -7.63 -6.36
N GLY A 48 4.38 -6.99 -6.92
CA GLY A 48 5.29 -7.53 -7.92
C GLY A 48 5.01 -7.01 -9.34
N GLU A 49 3.75 -6.72 -9.65
CA GLU A 49 3.32 -6.18 -10.95
C GLU A 49 3.26 -4.65 -10.89
N GLY A 50 2.27 -4.10 -10.20
CA GLY A 50 2.08 -2.66 -10.03
C GLY A 50 2.80 -2.09 -8.81
N LEU A 51 2.92 -2.87 -7.73
CA LEU A 51 3.45 -2.43 -6.44
C LEU A 51 4.76 -3.17 -6.11
N LYS A 52 5.70 -2.52 -5.45
CA LYS A 52 7.00 -3.08 -5.05
C LYS A 52 7.20 -2.89 -3.55
N ARG A 53 7.53 -3.95 -2.82
CA ARG A 53 8.00 -3.84 -1.42
C ARG A 53 9.34 -3.12 -1.35
N VAL A 54 9.41 -2.13 -0.47
CA VAL A 54 10.65 -1.44 -0.12
C VAL A 54 11.02 -1.84 1.30
N ASP A 55 12.24 -2.33 1.47
CA ASP A 55 12.85 -2.76 2.74
C ASP A 55 13.52 -1.57 3.44
#